data_AF-A0A6L7PWT5-F1
#
_entry.id   AF-A0A6L7PWT5-F1
#
_cell.length_a   1.000
_cell.length_b   1.000
_cell.length_c   1.000
_cell.angle_alpha   90.00
_cell.angle_beta   90.00
_cell.angle_gamma   90.00
#
_symmetry.space_group_name_H-M   'P 1'
#
loop_
_entity.id
_entity.type
_entity.pdbx_description
1 polymer ?
#
loop_
_entity_poly.entity_id
_entity_poly.type
_entity_poly.pdbx_seq_one_letter_code
_entity_poly.pdbx_strand_id
1 'polypeptide(L)'
;MAEELSRITRPAAANYQGKRKLLLVPLIQLPVPPDAIPPEGAEIIARYWEQVDVQVRAVQNALGSITRIYHENLPQGGDDGLAYLEASGQGSHALVKTLSDAGAVLETIESMDILAETLDLQRCLMQPLMSQTVASRLQEWLIEASRRRNDFIADAIDSTLPEDETGLLLISERHQVQFPADLEVIYIAPPALDEFRRWLQSWTETLQRQMAEQTQDLPPGEAEASEDASPNAPA
;
A
#
# COMPACT_ATOMS: atom_id res chain seq x y z
N MET A 1 10.59 -38.31 22.42
CA MET A 1 9.98 -37.30 23.30
C MET A 1 9.75 -36.08 22.43
N ALA A 2 8.50 -35.79 22.11
CA ALA A 2 8.13 -34.65 21.27
C ALA A 2 7.76 -33.50 22.21
N GLU A 3 8.50 -32.40 22.13
CA GLU A 3 8.10 -31.14 22.76
C GLU A 3 6.86 -30.61 22.03
N GLU A 4 5.75 -30.51 22.75
CA GLU A 4 4.52 -29.90 22.25
C GLU A 4 4.77 -28.40 22.05
N LEU A 5 4.74 -28.00 20.77
CA LEU A 5 4.74 -26.60 20.36
C LEU A 5 3.60 -25.85 21.06
N SER A 6 3.99 -24.83 21.82
CA SER A 6 3.12 -23.97 22.61
C SER A 6 1.85 -23.55 21.84
N ARG A 7 0.69 -23.88 22.40
CA ARG A 7 -0.60 -23.31 22.01
C ARG A 7 -0.50 -21.79 22.07
N ILE A 8 -0.65 -21.12 20.93
CA ILE A 8 -0.81 -19.67 20.86
C ILE A 8 -2.14 -19.35 21.54
N THR A 9 -2.10 -18.95 22.80
CA THR A 9 -3.26 -18.47 23.54
C THR A 9 -3.68 -17.14 22.93
N ARG A 10 -4.83 -17.10 22.25
CA ARG A 10 -5.48 -15.86 21.82
C ARG A 10 -5.67 -14.98 23.07
N PRO A 11 -5.13 -13.74 23.13
CA PRO A 11 -5.23 -12.91 24.32
C PRO A 11 -6.70 -12.70 24.70
N ALA A 12 -7.03 -12.81 25.99
CA ALA A 12 -8.38 -12.55 26.48
C ALA A 12 -8.76 -11.07 26.22
N ALA A 13 -10.03 -10.81 25.89
CA ALA A 13 -10.53 -9.45 25.60
C ALA A 13 -10.21 -8.41 26.70
N ALA A 14 -10.03 -8.86 27.95
CA ALA A 14 -9.61 -8.04 29.08
C ALA A 14 -8.21 -7.39 28.91
N ASN A 15 -7.32 -7.97 28.09
CA ASN A 15 -6.00 -7.41 27.82
C ASN A 15 -6.02 -6.16 26.93
N TYR A 16 -7.20 -5.81 26.38
CA TYR A 16 -7.39 -4.66 25.49
C TYR A 16 -8.23 -3.53 26.12
N GLN A 17 -8.47 -3.57 27.43
CA GLN A 17 -9.11 -2.46 28.15
C GLN A 17 -8.10 -1.33 28.38
N GLY A 18 -8.47 -0.09 28.04
CA GLY A 18 -7.61 1.10 28.18
C GLY A 18 -6.59 1.27 27.05
N LYS A 19 -6.69 0.51 25.96
CA LYS A 19 -5.77 0.57 24.82
C LYS A 19 -6.51 0.86 23.52
N ARG A 20 -5.91 1.73 22.71
CA ARG A 20 -6.32 1.96 21.33
C ARG A 20 -5.94 0.73 20.51
N LYS A 21 -6.81 0.28 19.60
CA LYS A 21 -6.54 -0.89 18.75
C LYS A 21 -6.43 -0.43 17.31
N LEU A 22 -5.45 -0.95 16.58
CA LEU A 22 -5.28 -0.66 15.17
C LEU A 22 -5.19 -1.97 14.39
N LEU A 23 -6.20 -2.24 13.57
CA LEU A 23 -6.17 -3.35 12.62
C LEU A 23 -5.34 -2.90 11.43
N LEU A 24 -4.28 -3.63 11.10
CA LEU A 24 -3.41 -3.32 9.98
C LEU A 24 -3.68 -4.30 8.83
N VAL A 25 -4.16 -3.77 7.71
CA VAL A 25 -4.44 -4.50 6.48
C VAL A 25 -3.42 -4.09 5.42
N PRO A 26 -2.65 -5.04 4.86
CA PRO A 26 -1.80 -4.81 3.70
C PRO A 26 -2.55 -4.21 2.49
N LEU A 27 -2.11 -3.08 1.96
CA LEU A 27 -2.60 -2.62 0.67
C LEU A 27 -1.98 -3.43 -0.46
N ILE A 28 -2.84 -3.89 -1.36
CA ILE A 28 -2.42 -4.49 -2.62
C ILE A 28 -2.21 -3.37 -3.63
N GLN A 29 -0.95 -3.17 -4.01
CA GLN A 29 -0.54 -2.19 -5.01
C GLN A 29 0.26 -2.89 -6.11
N LEU A 30 -0.16 -2.67 -7.35
CA LEU A 30 0.55 -3.18 -8.52
C LEU A 30 0.95 -1.99 -9.40
N PRO A 31 2.17 -2.01 -9.99
CA PRO A 31 2.65 -0.95 -10.87
C PRO A 31 2.05 -1.08 -12.29
N VAL A 32 0.81 -1.55 -12.41
CA VAL A 32 0.07 -1.69 -13.67
C VAL A 32 -1.38 -1.27 -13.46
N PRO A 33 -2.07 -0.78 -14.51
CA PRO A 33 -3.50 -0.50 -14.41
C PRO A 33 -4.30 -1.80 -14.24
N PRO A 34 -5.52 -1.74 -13.64
CA PRO A 34 -6.32 -2.93 -13.33
C PRO A 34 -6.62 -3.85 -14.53
N ASP A 35 -6.77 -3.29 -15.73
CA ASP A 35 -7.04 -4.01 -16.98
C ASP A 35 -5.82 -4.77 -17.53
N ALA A 36 -4.61 -4.43 -17.08
CA ALA A 36 -3.38 -5.13 -17.42
C ALA A 36 -3.07 -6.30 -16.46
N ILE A 37 -3.86 -6.49 -15.41
CA ILE A 37 -3.68 -7.59 -14.45
C ILE A 37 -4.17 -8.90 -15.09
N PRO A 38 -3.34 -9.96 -15.16
CA PRO A 38 -3.77 -11.27 -15.62
C PRO A 38 -4.98 -11.81 -14.84
N PRO A 39 -5.90 -12.58 -15.47
CA PRO A 39 -7.09 -13.11 -14.79
C PRO A 39 -6.80 -13.87 -13.51
N GLU A 40 -5.74 -14.69 -13.49
CA GLU A 40 -5.28 -15.41 -12.29
C GLU A 40 -4.95 -14.46 -11.13
N GLY A 41 -4.24 -13.36 -11.42
CA GLY A 41 -3.92 -12.33 -10.43
C GLY A 41 -5.16 -11.63 -9.91
N ALA A 42 -6.08 -11.26 -10.81
CA ALA A 42 -7.33 -10.63 -10.44
C ALA A 42 -8.18 -11.51 -9.49
N GLU A 43 -8.24 -12.83 -9.74
CA GLU A 43 -8.93 -13.79 -8.86
C GLU A 43 -8.28 -13.90 -7.48
N ILE A 44 -6.94 -13.90 -7.41
CA ILE A 44 -6.20 -13.92 -6.13
C ILE A 44 -6.47 -12.65 -5.34
N ILE A 45 -6.46 -11.48 -6.00
CA ILE A 45 -6.72 -10.18 -5.36
C ILE A 45 -8.18 -10.10 -4.86
N ALA A 46 -9.15 -10.59 -5.64
CA ALA A 46 -10.53 -10.65 -5.20
C ALA A 46 -10.69 -11.53 -3.95
N ARG A 47 -10.07 -12.72 -3.95
CA ARG A 47 -10.05 -13.63 -2.79
C ARG A 47 -9.35 -13.01 -1.58
N TYR A 48 -8.28 -12.24 -1.80
CA TYR A 48 -7.62 -11.48 -0.75
C TYR A 48 -8.60 -10.52 -0.04
N TRP A 49 -9.31 -9.68 -0.79
CA TRP A 49 -10.25 -8.72 -0.21
C TRP A 49 -11.46 -9.39 0.46
N GLU A 50 -11.97 -10.49 -0.08
CA GLU A 50 -13.01 -11.29 0.57
C GLU A 50 -12.54 -11.81 1.95
N GLN A 51 -11.32 -12.36 2.01
CA GLN A 51 -10.77 -12.87 3.28
C GLN A 51 -10.45 -11.75 4.26
N VAL A 52 -10.01 -10.58 3.80
CA VAL A 52 -9.86 -9.38 4.65
C VAL A 52 -11.20 -9.00 5.28
N ASP A 53 -12.27 -8.88 4.49
CA ASP A 53 -13.61 -8.52 5.00
C ASP A 53 -14.08 -9.51 6.07
N VAL A 54 -13.93 -10.82 5.84
CA VAL A 54 -14.28 -11.86 6.82
C VAL A 54 -13.49 -11.70 8.13
N GLN A 55 -12.18 -11.46 8.05
CA GLN A 55 -11.34 -11.30 9.24
C GLN A 55 -11.64 -10.00 10.00
N VAL A 56 -11.83 -8.90 9.28
CA VAL A 56 -12.20 -7.60 9.85
C VAL A 56 -13.52 -7.73 10.61
N ARG A 57 -14.55 -8.35 10.03
CA ARG A 57 -15.82 -8.61 10.71
C ARG A 57 -15.66 -9.48 11.96
N ALA A 58 -14.82 -10.51 11.90
CA ALA A 58 -14.55 -11.36 13.04
C ALA A 58 -13.92 -10.59 14.20
N VAL A 59 -13.02 -9.65 13.91
CA VAL A 59 -12.43 -8.75 14.91
C VAL A 59 -13.47 -7.76 15.44
N GLN A 60 -14.32 -7.19 14.57
CA GLN A 60 -15.39 -6.29 15.01
C GLN A 60 -16.34 -6.96 16.01
N ASN A 61 -16.71 -8.22 15.75
CA ASN A 61 -17.54 -9.02 16.65
C ASN A 61 -16.88 -9.29 18.01
N ALA A 62 -15.54 -9.30 18.07
CA ALA A 62 -14.80 -9.61 19.29
C ALA A 62 -14.39 -8.37 20.08
N LEU A 63 -14.06 -7.26 19.40
CA LEU A 63 -13.40 -6.09 19.98
C LEU A 63 -14.20 -4.78 19.89
N GLY A 64 -15.33 -4.78 19.18
CA GLY A 64 -16.17 -3.60 18.96
C GLY A 64 -16.12 -3.07 17.52
N SER A 65 -16.98 -2.10 17.22
CA SER A 65 -17.01 -1.46 15.91
C SER A 65 -15.70 -0.73 15.59
N ILE A 66 -15.33 -0.71 14.31
CA ILE A 66 -14.28 0.16 13.79
C ILE A 66 -14.89 1.55 13.69
N THR A 67 -14.21 2.55 14.24
CA THR A 67 -14.68 3.94 14.29
C THR A 67 -13.86 4.86 13.39
N ARG A 68 -12.60 4.50 13.11
CA ARG A 68 -11.69 5.25 12.25
C ARG A 68 -11.11 4.37 11.15
N ILE A 69 -11.01 4.90 9.96
CA ILE A 69 -10.37 4.26 8.80
C ILE A 69 -9.24 5.17 8.34
N TYR A 70 -8.08 4.58 8.09
CA TYR A 70 -6.88 5.22 7.61
C TYR A 70 -6.44 4.51 6.33
N HIS A 71 -6.12 5.28 5.29
CA HIS A 71 -5.74 4.71 4.01
C HIS A 71 -4.47 5.40 3.48
N GLU A 72 -3.42 4.62 3.26
CA GLU A 72 -2.18 5.13 2.66
C GLU A 72 -2.43 5.59 1.23
N ASN A 73 -1.69 6.62 0.79
CA ASN A 73 -1.79 7.23 -0.54
C ASN A 73 -3.13 7.89 -0.83
N LEU A 74 -3.85 8.31 0.22
CA LEU A 74 -5.11 9.02 0.13
C LEU A 74 -5.04 10.36 0.89
N PRO A 75 -4.75 11.48 0.20
CA PRO A 75 -4.61 12.81 0.81
C PRO A 75 -5.96 13.50 1.10
N GLN A 76 -7.09 12.81 0.95
CA GLN A 76 -8.42 13.30 1.29
C GLN A 76 -9.17 12.28 2.17
N GLY A 77 -9.93 12.77 3.14
CA GLY A 77 -10.80 11.95 4.00
C GLY A 77 -12.27 12.02 3.58
N GLY A 78 -13.13 11.38 4.37
CA GLY A 78 -14.58 11.43 4.21
C GLY A 78 -15.08 11.02 2.82
N ASP A 79 -16.13 11.69 2.35
CA ASP A 79 -16.78 11.38 1.08
C ASP A 79 -15.87 11.61 -0.14
N ASP A 80 -15.00 12.63 -0.08
CA ASP A 80 -14.04 12.92 -1.16
C ASP A 80 -13.01 11.79 -1.30
N GLY A 81 -12.48 11.31 -0.17
CA GLY A 81 -11.58 10.16 -0.14
C GLY A 81 -12.27 8.88 -0.64
N LEU A 82 -13.51 8.66 -0.24
CA LEU A 82 -14.29 7.49 -0.69
C LEU A 82 -14.56 7.52 -2.20
N ALA A 83 -14.95 8.68 -2.74
CA ALA A 83 -15.15 8.87 -4.18
C ALA A 83 -13.86 8.63 -4.99
N TYR A 84 -12.70 9.04 -4.45
CA TYR A 84 -11.41 8.75 -5.07
C TYR A 84 -11.11 7.24 -5.11
N LEU A 85 -11.37 6.51 -4.02
CA LEU A 85 -11.15 5.05 -3.98
C LEU A 85 -12.05 4.32 -4.99
N GLU A 86 -13.30 4.77 -5.17
CA GLU A 86 -14.21 4.24 -6.18
C GLU A 86 -13.68 4.50 -7.59
N ALA A 87 -13.33 5.75 -7.90
CA ALA A 87 -12.87 6.16 -9.22
C ALA A 87 -11.54 5.51 -9.63
N SER A 88 -10.65 5.26 -8.66
CA SER A 88 -9.37 4.59 -8.89
C SER A 88 -9.48 3.06 -8.98
N GLY A 89 -10.69 2.49 -8.78
CA GLY A 89 -10.92 1.05 -8.86
C GLY A 89 -10.17 0.25 -7.80
N GLN A 90 -9.90 0.86 -6.64
CA GLN A 90 -9.16 0.17 -5.59
C GLN A 90 -10.01 -0.93 -4.95
N GLY A 91 -9.43 -2.13 -4.81
CA GLY A 91 -10.12 -3.27 -4.19
C GLY A 91 -10.52 -3.02 -2.73
N SER A 92 -9.87 -2.07 -2.04
CA SER A 92 -10.23 -1.63 -0.69
C SER A 92 -11.56 -0.86 -0.62
N HIS A 93 -12.03 -0.27 -1.74
CA HIS A 93 -13.19 0.63 -1.75
C HIS A 93 -14.43 -0.01 -1.10
N ALA A 94 -14.76 -1.26 -1.45
CA ALA A 94 -15.95 -1.93 -0.93
C ALA A 94 -15.92 -2.09 0.61
N LEU A 95 -14.75 -2.41 1.17
CA LEU A 95 -14.55 -2.51 2.61
C LEU A 95 -14.66 -1.15 3.29
N VAL A 96 -13.95 -0.14 2.76
CA VAL A 96 -13.96 1.24 3.31
C VAL A 96 -15.37 1.81 3.27
N LYS A 97 -16.09 1.62 2.17
CA LYS A 97 -17.49 2.02 2.01
C LYS A 97 -18.38 1.37 3.08
N THR A 98 -18.30 0.04 3.22
CA THR A 98 -19.12 -0.71 4.17
C THR A 98 -18.92 -0.22 5.60
N LEU A 99 -17.67 0.05 5.99
CA LEU A 99 -17.35 0.56 7.32
C LEU A 99 -17.81 2.01 7.50
N SER A 100 -17.68 2.84 6.46
CA SER A 100 -18.15 4.23 6.48
C SER A 100 -19.68 4.32 6.59
N ASP A 101 -20.40 3.49 5.83
CA ASP A 101 -21.86 3.35 5.92
C ASP A 101 -22.31 2.89 7.34
N ALA A 102 -21.45 2.15 8.05
CA ALA A 102 -21.67 1.73 9.43
C ALA A 102 -21.27 2.79 10.48
N GLY A 103 -20.82 3.97 10.06
CA GLY A 103 -20.50 5.12 10.91
C GLY A 103 -19.02 5.31 11.21
N ALA A 104 -18.12 4.55 10.59
CA ALA A 104 -16.68 4.82 10.70
C ALA A 104 -16.29 6.07 9.90
N VAL A 105 -15.34 6.84 10.41
CA VAL A 105 -14.84 8.05 9.74
C VAL A 105 -13.56 7.71 8.97
N LEU A 106 -13.54 8.03 7.67
CA LEU A 106 -12.34 7.98 6.85
C LEU A 106 -11.48 9.23 7.12
N GLU A 107 -10.41 9.04 7.88
CA GLU A 107 -9.49 10.11 8.29
C GLU A 107 -8.40 10.36 7.24
N THR A 108 -7.87 11.58 7.23
CA THR A 108 -6.72 11.93 6.38
C THR A 108 -5.42 11.71 7.15
N ILE A 109 -4.58 10.80 6.66
CA ILE A 109 -3.25 10.51 7.24
C ILE A 109 -2.11 10.91 6.31
N GLU A 110 -2.41 11.57 5.20
CA GLU A 110 -1.42 11.98 4.20
C GLU A 110 -1.48 13.50 4.02
N SER A 111 -0.31 14.13 3.97
CA SER A 111 -0.18 15.49 3.46
C SER A 111 0.04 15.42 1.95
N MET A 112 -0.74 16.17 1.17
CA MET A 112 -0.59 16.22 -0.29
C MET A 112 0.84 16.59 -0.70
N ASP A 113 1.46 17.55 -0.03
CA ASP A 113 2.80 18.01 -0.35
C ASP A 113 3.86 16.92 -0.08
N ILE A 114 3.77 16.27 1.09
CA ILE A 114 4.72 15.20 1.48
C ILE A 114 4.55 13.97 0.58
N LEU A 115 3.29 13.61 0.28
CA LEU A 115 2.96 12.49 -0.58
C LEU A 115 3.46 12.74 -2.01
N ALA A 116 3.17 13.91 -2.59
CA ALA A 116 3.60 14.27 -3.93
C ALA A 116 5.13 14.24 -4.07
N GLU A 117 5.86 14.84 -3.12
CA GLU A 117 7.33 14.81 -3.07
C GLU A 117 7.86 13.35 -3.05
N THR A 118 7.26 12.50 -2.22
CA THR A 118 7.66 11.08 -2.12
C THR A 118 7.41 10.34 -3.43
N LEU A 119 6.25 10.52 -4.06
CA LEU A 119 5.87 9.86 -5.31
C LEU A 119 6.71 10.34 -6.49
N ASP A 120 7.04 11.62 -6.56
CA ASP A 120 7.90 12.17 -7.61
C ASP A 120 9.33 11.63 -7.50
N LEU A 121 9.88 11.56 -6.30
CA LEU A 121 11.20 10.95 -6.06
C LEU A 121 11.23 9.47 -6.42
N GLN A 122 10.19 8.71 -6.06
CA GLN A 122 10.03 7.32 -6.50
C GLN A 122 10.01 7.23 -8.03
N ARG A 123 9.21 8.08 -8.71
CA ARG A 123 9.12 8.09 -10.17
C ARG A 123 10.46 8.40 -10.83
N CYS A 124 11.22 9.35 -10.31
CA CYS A 124 12.57 9.66 -10.78
C CYS A 124 13.50 8.45 -10.69
N LEU A 125 13.44 7.71 -9.59
CA LEU A 125 14.28 6.54 -9.34
C LEU A 125 13.84 5.27 -10.10
N MET A 126 12.62 5.24 -10.64
CA MET A 126 12.18 4.16 -11.53
C MET A 126 12.81 4.24 -12.93
N GLN A 127 13.35 5.41 -13.32
CA GLN A 127 14.01 5.58 -14.61
C GLN A 127 15.52 5.31 -14.50
N PRO A 128 16.16 4.70 -15.52
CA PRO A 128 17.61 4.54 -15.52
C PRO A 128 18.34 5.89 -15.46
N LEU A 129 19.14 6.10 -14.41
CA LEU A 129 19.92 7.33 -14.22
C LEU A 129 21.38 7.10 -14.63
N MET A 130 21.90 8.00 -15.48
CA MET A 130 23.30 7.91 -15.96
C MET A 130 24.31 8.36 -14.89
N SER A 131 23.95 9.36 -14.09
CA SER A 131 24.85 9.91 -13.05
C SER A 131 24.61 9.22 -11.71
N GLN A 132 25.63 8.49 -11.23
CA GLN A 132 25.60 7.86 -9.92
C GLN A 132 25.44 8.88 -8.79
N THR A 133 26.07 10.07 -8.91
CA THR A 133 25.91 11.13 -7.91
C THR A 133 24.47 11.62 -7.81
N VAL A 134 23.78 11.75 -8.95
CA VAL A 134 22.35 12.13 -8.95
C VAL A 134 21.52 11.02 -8.34
N ALA A 135 21.76 9.76 -8.71
CA ALA A 135 21.05 8.61 -8.15
C ALA A 135 21.18 8.53 -6.62
N SER A 136 22.40 8.68 -6.08
CA SER A 136 22.63 8.66 -4.62
C SER A 136 21.91 9.81 -3.91
N ARG A 137 21.95 11.04 -4.46
CA ARG A 137 21.27 12.19 -3.85
C ARG A 137 19.75 12.04 -3.86
N LEU A 138 19.17 11.55 -4.95
CA LEU A 138 17.73 11.28 -5.03
C LEU A 138 17.31 10.18 -4.04
N GLN A 139 18.14 9.15 -3.86
CA GLN A 139 17.89 8.09 -2.89
C GLN A 139 17.94 8.60 -1.44
N GLU A 140 18.95 9.41 -1.09
CA GLU A 140 19.04 10.06 0.23
C GLU A 140 17.81 10.94 0.49
N TRP A 141 17.42 11.76 -0.48
CA TRP A 141 16.22 12.59 -0.38
C TRP A 141 14.95 11.75 -0.24
N LEU A 142 14.80 10.66 -0.99
CA LEU A 142 13.65 9.76 -0.85
C LEU A 142 13.58 9.14 0.55
N ILE A 143 14.72 8.75 1.14
CA ILE A 143 14.76 8.20 2.51
C ILE A 143 14.27 9.25 3.52
N GLU A 144 14.73 10.50 3.39
CA GLU A 144 14.32 11.60 4.27
C GLU A 144 12.85 11.97 4.10
N ALA A 145 12.35 12.05 2.85
CA ALA A 145 10.95 12.32 2.55
C ALA A 145 10.04 11.19 3.08
N SER A 146 10.45 9.93 2.89
CA SER A 146 9.72 8.76 3.40
C SER A 146 9.66 8.75 4.92
N ARG A 147 10.76 9.14 5.61
CA ARG A 147 10.75 9.28 7.08
C ARG A 147 9.75 10.35 7.52
N ARG A 148 9.80 11.55 6.94
CA ARG A 148 8.84 12.62 7.24
C ARG A 148 7.39 12.19 7.02
N ARG A 149 7.13 11.43 5.95
CA ARG A 149 5.80 10.86 5.68
C ARG A 149 5.35 9.86 6.74
N ASN A 150 6.23 8.93 7.13
CA ASN A 150 5.92 7.95 8.16
C ASN A 150 5.64 8.63 9.52
N ASP A 151 6.41 9.66 9.87
CA ASP A 151 6.21 10.45 11.09
C ASP A 151 4.85 11.18 11.04
N PHE A 152 4.52 11.80 9.90
CA PHE A 152 3.22 12.46 9.69
C PHE A 152 2.04 11.47 9.81
N ILE A 153 2.15 10.28 9.22
CA ILE A 153 1.12 9.23 9.34
C ILE A 153 0.95 8.80 10.80
N ALA A 154 2.06 8.60 11.53
CA ALA A 154 2.02 8.21 12.94
C ALA A 154 1.33 9.28 13.79
N ASP A 155 1.71 10.54 13.64
CA ASP A 155 1.14 11.69 14.37
C ASP A 155 -0.35 11.87 14.05
N ALA A 156 -0.74 11.71 12.78
CA ALA A 156 -2.13 11.80 12.37
C ALA A 156 -2.96 10.72 13.08
N ILE A 157 -2.55 9.44 13.00
CA ILE A 157 -3.26 8.33 13.67
C ILE A 157 -3.31 8.54 15.19
N ASP A 158 -2.22 9.01 15.80
CA ASP A 158 -2.17 9.29 17.23
C ASP A 158 -3.20 10.36 17.65
N SER A 159 -3.34 11.40 16.84
CA SER A 159 -4.25 12.52 17.11
C SER A 159 -5.73 12.20 16.81
N THR A 160 -6.01 11.29 15.88
CA THR A 160 -7.37 11.02 15.40
C THR A 160 -7.99 9.74 15.96
N LEU A 161 -7.19 8.78 16.47
CA LEU A 161 -7.71 7.57 17.11
C LEU A 161 -7.95 7.83 18.60
N PRO A 162 -9.22 7.92 19.05
CA PRO A 162 -9.54 8.16 20.45
C PRO A 162 -9.18 6.96 21.33
N GLU A 163 -9.07 7.19 22.63
CA GLU A 163 -8.88 6.13 23.63
C GLU A 163 -9.99 5.07 23.54
N ASP A 164 -9.62 3.81 23.79
CA ASP A 164 -10.51 2.62 23.74
C ASP A 164 -11.21 2.34 22.39
N GLU A 165 -10.95 3.14 21.36
CA GLU A 165 -11.50 2.93 20.02
C GLU A 165 -10.64 1.99 19.16
N THR A 166 -11.24 1.53 18.06
CA THR A 166 -10.63 0.62 17.10
C THR A 166 -10.55 1.28 15.74
N GLY A 167 -9.32 1.45 15.24
CA GLY A 167 -9.04 1.92 13.90
C GLY A 167 -8.73 0.78 12.93
N LEU A 168 -8.97 1.01 11.63
CA LEU A 168 -8.47 0.20 10.53
C LEU A 168 -7.45 1.02 9.73
N LEU A 169 -6.23 0.53 9.59
CA LEU A 169 -5.20 1.09 8.72
C LEU A 169 -4.96 0.18 7.53
N LEU A 170 -5.20 0.71 6.34
CA LEU A 170 -4.78 0.10 5.08
C LEU A 170 -3.46 0.73 4.65
N ILE A 171 -2.38 -0.05 4.65
CA ILE A 171 -1.02 0.45 4.39
C ILE A 171 -0.15 -0.61 3.73
N SER A 172 0.87 -0.19 2.98
CA SER A 172 1.89 -1.06 2.40
C SER A 172 2.56 -1.96 3.44
N GLU A 173 2.82 -3.23 3.09
CA GLU A 173 3.42 -4.22 4.00
C GLU A 173 4.80 -3.83 4.56
N ARG A 174 5.55 -3.04 3.79
CA ARG A 174 6.91 -2.61 4.14
C ARG A 174 6.94 -1.19 4.72
N HIS A 175 5.82 -0.72 5.27
CA HIS A 175 5.77 0.57 5.94
C HIS A 175 6.80 0.65 7.08
N GLN A 176 7.26 1.86 7.39
CA GLN A 176 8.19 2.10 8.50
C GLN A 176 7.60 3.00 9.58
N VAL A 177 6.29 3.27 9.51
CA VAL A 177 5.52 3.98 10.54
C VAL A 177 5.76 3.35 11.91
N GLN A 178 6.12 4.18 12.88
CA GLN A 178 6.30 3.80 14.27
C GLN A 178 5.07 4.21 15.07
N PHE A 179 4.34 3.25 15.61
CA PHE A 179 3.14 3.51 16.41
C PHE A 179 3.48 3.73 17.88
N PRO A 180 2.69 4.54 18.61
CA PRO A 180 2.90 4.75 20.04
C PRO A 180 2.63 3.47 20.84
N ALA A 181 3.27 3.34 22.01
CA ALA A 181 3.31 2.10 22.77
C ALA A 181 1.97 1.67 23.39
N ASP A 182 1.01 2.58 23.49
CA ASP A 182 -0.35 2.35 23.97
C ASP A 182 -1.30 1.84 22.87
N LEU A 183 -0.85 1.84 21.61
CA LEU A 183 -1.59 1.36 20.45
C LEU A 183 -1.27 -0.11 20.19
N GLU A 184 -2.30 -0.95 20.30
CA GLU A 184 -2.21 -2.39 20.07
C GLU A 184 -2.46 -2.69 18.58
N VAL A 185 -1.42 -3.10 17.86
CA VAL A 185 -1.48 -3.39 16.43
C VAL A 185 -1.87 -4.85 16.19
N ILE A 186 -2.92 -5.08 15.41
CA ILE A 186 -3.42 -6.40 15.03
C ILE A 186 -3.29 -6.54 13.51
N TYR A 187 -2.41 -7.41 13.05
CA TYR A 187 -2.23 -7.67 11.62
C TYR A 187 -3.35 -8.56 11.05
N ILE A 188 -3.98 -8.09 9.98
CA ILE A 188 -4.96 -8.83 9.19
C ILE A 188 -4.27 -9.33 7.92
N ALA A 189 -3.62 -10.49 8.04
CA ALA A 189 -2.86 -11.13 6.96
C ALA A 189 -3.56 -12.44 6.55
N PRO A 190 -4.51 -12.40 5.60
CA PRO A 190 -5.22 -13.59 5.15
C PRO A 190 -4.33 -14.55 4.33
N PRO A 191 -4.65 -15.85 4.27
CA PRO A 191 -3.89 -16.82 3.47
C PRO A 191 -3.69 -16.42 1.99
N ALA A 192 -4.68 -15.74 1.40
CA ALA A 192 -4.59 -15.23 0.03
C ALA A 192 -3.48 -14.17 -0.16
N LEU A 193 -2.97 -13.56 0.92
CA LEU A 193 -1.81 -12.68 0.85
C LEU A 193 -0.54 -13.43 0.43
N ASP A 194 -0.34 -14.64 0.95
CA ASP A 194 0.81 -15.48 0.57
C ASP A 194 0.68 -16.02 -0.87
N GLU A 195 -0.55 -16.26 -1.32
CA GLU A 195 -0.83 -16.59 -2.72
C GLU A 195 -0.51 -15.40 -3.62
N PHE A 196 -0.95 -14.19 -3.25
CA PHE A 196 -0.64 -12.96 -3.98
C PHE A 196 0.87 -12.73 -4.08
N ARG A 197 1.62 -12.86 -2.97
CA ARG A 197 3.08 -12.68 -2.98
C ARG A 197 3.78 -13.64 -3.94
N ARG A 198 3.39 -14.92 -3.91
CA ARG A 198 3.96 -15.95 -4.81
C ARG A 198 3.63 -15.67 -6.27
N TRP A 199 2.39 -15.30 -6.56
CA TRP A 199 1.95 -14.94 -7.90
C TRP A 199 2.64 -13.68 -8.42
N LEU A 200 2.76 -12.63 -7.59
CA LEU A 200 3.43 -11.40 -7.96
C LEU A 200 4.91 -11.64 -8.30
N GLN A 201 5.59 -12.50 -7.54
CA GLN A 201 6.95 -12.90 -7.83
C GLN A 201 7.06 -13.60 -9.19
N SER A 202 6.26 -14.65 -9.43
CA SER A 202 6.32 -15.40 -10.69
C SER A 202 5.95 -14.53 -11.89
N TRP A 203 4.98 -13.64 -11.73
CA TRP A 203 4.56 -12.72 -12.78
C TRP A 203 5.65 -11.69 -13.10
N THR A 204 6.30 -11.12 -12.08
CA THR A 204 7.42 -10.17 -12.28
C THR A 204 8.60 -10.84 -12.99
N GLU A 205 8.95 -12.07 -12.60
CA GLU A 205 10.01 -12.85 -13.27
C GLU A 205 9.68 -13.12 -14.75
N THR A 206 8.41 -13.39 -15.05
CA THR A 206 7.94 -13.61 -16.43
C THR A 206 8.03 -12.34 -17.26
N LEU A 207 7.59 -11.20 -16.72
CA LEU A 207 7.71 -9.90 -17.38
C LEU A 207 9.17 -9.53 -17.67
N GLN A 208 10.07 -9.76 -16.71
CA GLN A 208 11.50 -9.50 -16.90
C GLN A 208 12.11 -10.34 -18.02
N ARG A 209 11.73 -11.63 -18.12
CA ARG A 209 12.19 -12.50 -19.21
C ARG A 209 11.68 -12.02 -20.57
N GLN A 210 10.40 -11.67 -20.67
CA GLN A 210 9.81 -11.15 -21.92
C GLN A 210 10.47 -9.84 -22.37
N MET A 211 10.75 -8.92 -21.44
CA MET A 211 11.47 -7.69 -21.76
C MET A 211 12.90 -7.94 -22.21
N ALA A 212 13.61 -8.90 -21.60
CA ALA A 212 14.96 -9.28 -22.00
C ALA A 212 15.02 -9.91 -23.41
N GLU A 213 14.04 -10.76 -23.73
CA GLU A 213 13.90 -11.39 -25.05
C GLU A 213 13.54 -10.36 -26.14
N GLN A 214 12.60 -9.44 -25.87
CA GLN A 214 12.25 -8.36 -26.80
C GLN A 214 13.40 -7.37 -27.05
N THR A 215 14.27 -7.15 -26.06
CA THR A 215 15.46 -6.30 -26.23
C THR A 215 16.53 -6.99 -27.07
N GLN A 216 16.56 -8.33 -27.13
CA GLN A 216 17.49 -9.10 -27.95
C GLN A 216 17.04 -9.25 -29.42
N ASP A 217 15.75 -9.16 -29.70
CA ASP A 217 15.19 -9.29 -31.06
C ASP A 217 15.08 -7.97 -31.85
N LEU A 218 15.50 -6.83 -31.28
CA LEU A 218 15.58 -5.55 -32.00
C LEU A 218 16.75 -5.56 -33.01
N PRO A 219 16.51 -5.39 -34.33
CA PRO A 219 17.59 -5.34 -35.31
C PRO A 219 18.49 -4.12 -35.07
N PRO A 220 19.81 -4.18 -35.35
CA PRO A 220 20.79 -3.14 -34.98
C PRO A 220 20.67 -1.79 -35.73
N GLY A 221 19.52 -1.45 -36.32
CA GLY A 221 19.39 -0.35 -37.28
C GLY A 221 18.31 0.70 -37.03
N GLU A 222 17.43 0.53 -36.03
CA GLU A 222 16.32 1.49 -35.80
C GLU A 222 16.53 2.40 -34.57
N ALA A 223 17.61 2.20 -33.79
CA ALA A 223 17.92 3.05 -32.63
C ALA A 223 18.53 4.42 -32.99
N GLU A 224 18.99 4.63 -34.23
CA GLU A 224 19.65 5.89 -34.66
C GLU A 224 18.77 6.80 -35.54
N ALA A 225 17.54 6.42 -35.88
CA ALA A 225 16.73 7.18 -36.84
C ALA A 225 15.90 8.34 -36.25
N SER A 226 16.01 8.64 -34.94
CA SER A 226 15.27 9.75 -34.31
C SER A 226 16.13 10.94 -33.86
N GLU A 227 17.46 10.91 -34.06
CA GLU A 227 18.35 12.02 -33.71
C GLU A 227 18.61 13.03 -34.84
N ASP A 228 18.13 12.80 -36.07
CA ASP A 228 18.41 13.70 -37.21
C ASP A 228 17.13 14.29 -37.82
N ALA A 229 16.50 15.19 -37.07
CA ALA A 229 15.56 16.17 -37.63
C ALA A 229 15.63 17.52 -36.89
N SER A 230 16.83 18.12 -36.86
CA SER A 230 16.96 19.58 -36.71
C SER A 230 16.92 20.23 -38.09
N PRO A 231 15.90 21.03 -38.45
CA PRO A 231 16.00 21.90 -39.61
C PRO A 231 16.82 23.12 -39.19
N ASN A 232 18.09 23.14 -39.57
CA ASN A 232 18.93 24.32 -39.48
C ASN A 232 18.41 25.37 -40.49
N ALA A 233 18.03 26.55 -39.98
CA ALA A 233 17.72 27.73 -40.79
C ALA A 233 19.02 28.31 -41.39
N PRO A 234 18.92 28.90 -42.60
CA PRO A 234 19.45 30.25 -42.80
C PRO A 234 18.54 31.06 -43.75
N ALA A 235 18.44 32.39 -43.75
CA ALA A 235 19.17 33.49 -43.12
C ALA A 235 18.20 34.67 -42.94
#